data_AF-B9Y8Y9-F1
#
_entry.id   AF-B9Y8Y9-F1
#
_cell.length_a   1.000
_cell.length_b   1.000
_cell.length_c   1.000
_cell.angle_alpha   90.00
_cell.angle_beta   90.00
_cell.angle_gamma   90.00
#
_symmetry.space_group_name_H-M   'P 1'
#
loop_
_entity.id
_entity.type
_entity.pdbx_description
1 polymer ?
#
loop_
_entity_poly.entity_id
_entity_poly.type
_entity_poly.pdbx_seq_one_letter_code
_entity_poly.pdbx_strand_id
1 'polypeptide(L)'
;MAEGVLSAAKMIMGDCEEIQALGLDHYESPTEIARRIERQVTAEPDCDFMIFCDIHGGSVHNQLTELCRYPNVYLVGGMTLSMILECHLNVQDISTMELLENAVQSAKDTITVLSHKQAVEQIEKGMEDDVLW
;
A
#
# COMPACT_ATOMS: atom_id res chain seq x y z
N MET A 1 -10.85 -2.64 4.49
CA MET A 1 -9.62 -3.17 3.86
C MET A 1 -8.38 -2.51 4.46
N ALA A 2 -8.36 -1.18 4.54
CA ALA A 2 -7.28 -0.41 5.18
C ALA A 2 -6.87 -0.94 6.57
N GLU A 3 -7.85 -1.22 7.44
CA GLU A 3 -7.61 -1.75 8.79
C GLU A 3 -6.93 -3.12 8.77
N GLY A 4 -7.33 -3.99 7.84
CA GLY A 4 -6.75 -5.31 7.67
C GLY A 4 -5.29 -5.23 7.22
N VAL A 5 -4.98 -4.33 6.28
CA VAL A 5 -3.60 -4.09 5.84
C VAL A 5 -2.75 -3.50 6.96
N LEU A 6 -3.26 -2.50 7.70
CA LEU A 6 -2.56 -1.94 8.85
C LEU A 6 -2.33 -2.98 9.96
N SER A 7 -3.31 -3.84 10.23
CA SER A 7 -3.17 -4.94 11.19
C SER A 7 -2.05 -5.90 10.79
N ALA A 8 -2.01 -6.31 9.52
CA ALA A 8 -0.96 -7.17 9.00
C ALA A 8 0.42 -6.49 9.01
N ALA A 9 0.50 -5.21 8.68
CA ALA A 9 1.73 -4.43 8.76
C ALA A 9 2.26 -4.39 10.20
N LYS A 10 1.40 -4.17 11.19
CA LYS A 10 1.77 -4.19 12.62
C LYS A 10 2.27 -5.55 13.10
N MET A 11 1.72 -6.64 12.58
CA MET A 11 2.21 -7.98 12.90
C MET A 11 3.65 -8.21 12.41
N ILE A 12 4.07 -7.55 11.34
CA ILE A 12 5.40 -7.73 10.71
C ILE A 12 6.40 -6.72 11.27
N MET A 13 6.03 -5.45 11.35
CA MET A 13 6.94 -4.33 11.66
C MET A 13 6.85 -3.88 13.12
N GLY A 14 5.85 -4.34 13.88
CA GLY A 14 5.56 -3.84 15.23
C GLY A 14 4.74 -2.56 15.19
N ASP A 15 5.12 -1.55 15.97
CA ASP A 15 4.37 -0.30 16.05
C ASP A 15 4.48 0.50 14.74
N CYS A 16 3.33 0.90 14.20
CA CYS A 16 3.20 1.68 12.97
C CYS A 16 2.43 2.98 13.28
N GLU A 17 2.99 3.83 14.15
CA GLU A 17 2.31 5.05 14.64
C GLU A 17 2.05 6.08 13.53
N GLU A 18 2.92 6.12 12.52
CA GLU A 18 2.83 7.03 11.38
C GLU A 18 1.81 6.59 10.31
N ILE A 19 1.22 5.40 10.46
CA ILE A 19 0.28 4.83 9.48
C ILE A 19 -1.14 4.85 10.03
N GLN A 20 -2.04 5.53 9.32
CA GLN A 20 -3.47 5.58 9.64
C GLN A 20 -4.28 4.72 8.65
N ALA A 21 -5.25 3.96 9.18
CA ALA A 21 -6.25 3.28 8.37
C ALA A 21 -7.60 4.03 8.45
N LEU A 22 -8.22 4.27 7.29
CA LEU A 22 -9.49 4.98 7.18
C LEU A 22 -10.47 4.13 6.33
N GLY A 23 -11.30 3.33 7.00
CA GLY A 23 -12.36 2.53 6.39
C GLY A 23 -13.64 3.33 6.21
N LEU A 24 -14.24 3.27 5.02
CA LEU A 24 -15.47 3.99 4.68
C LEU A 24 -16.66 3.60 5.57
N ASP A 25 -16.65 2.42 6.17
CA ASP A 25 -17.67 1.97 7.15
C ASP A 25 -17.70 2.80 8.44
N HIS A 26 -16.67 3.63 8.68
CA HIS A 26 -16.61 4.58 9.78
C HIS A 26 -17.01 6.02 9.39
N TYR A 27 -17.42 6.25 8.13
CA TYR A 27 -17.73 7.59 7.61
C TYR A 27 -19.03 7.56 6.80
N GLU A 28 -19.73 8.69 6.77
CA GLU A 28 -20.98 8.80 6.01
C GLU A 28 -20.71 8.90 4.50
N SER A 29 -19.54 9.42 4.11
CA SER A 29 -19.16 9.57 2.71
C SER A 29 -17.64 9.65 2.49
N PRO A 30 -17.17 9.39 1.25
CA PRO A 30 -15.78 9.64 0.86
C PRO A 30 -15.30 11.07 1.13
N THR A 31 -16.21 12.04 1.08
CA THR A 31 -15.91 13.46 1.31
C THR A 31 -15.45 13.73 2.74
N GLU A 32 -15.97 12.99 3.72
CA GLU A 32 -15.55 13.13 5.11
C GLU A 32 -14.10 12.65 5.31
N ILE A 33 -13.74 11.54 4.65
CA ILE A 33 -12.37 11.03 4.61
C ILE A 33 -11.45 12.07 3.99
N ALA A 34 -11.82 12.62 2.82
CA ALA A 34 -11.02 13.64 2.14
C ALA A 34 -10.82 14.88 3.00
N ARG A 35 -11.88 15.38 3.64
CA ARG A 35 -11.80 16.54 4.55
C ARG A 35 -10.94 16.25 5.78
N ARG A 36 -10.97 15.03 6.31
CA ARG A 36 -10.10 14.62 7.42
C ARG A 36 -8.63 14.65 7.00
N ILE A 37 -8.30 14.09 5.83
CA ILE A 37 -6.93 14.08 5.33
C ILE A 37 -6.47 15.50 4.98
N GLU A 38 -7.31 16.30 4.32
CA GLU A 38 -7.00 17.70 3.97
C GLU A 38 -6.61 18.54 5.19
N ARG A 39 -7.26 18.33 6.35
CA ARG A 39 -6.88 19.00 7.60
C ARG A 39 -5.48 18.62 8.09
N GLN A 40 -5.04 17.39 7.86
CA GLN A 40 -3.69 16.95 8.22
C GLN A 40 -2.65 17.52 7.23
N VAL A 41 -2.92 17.39 5.94
CA VAL A 41 -2.09 17.92 4.85
C VAL A 41 -1.82 19.42 5.01
N THR A 42 -2.87 20.18 5.34
CA THR A 42 -2.76 21.64 5.51
C THR A 42 -2.13 22.07 6.84
N ALA A 43 -2.17 21.21 7.86
CA ALA A 43 -1.52 21.48 9.15
C ALA A 43 -0.01 21.22 9.10
N GLU A 44 0.44 20.33 8.21
CA GLU A 44 1.83 19.90 8.08
C GLU A 44 2.32 20.05 6.63
N PRO A 45 2.44 21.29 6.11
CA PRO A 45 2.77 21.53 4.70
C PRO A 45 4.18 21.08 4.29
N ASP A 46 5.07 20.86 5.25
CA ASP A 46 6.45 20.40 5.04
C ASP A 46 6.59 18.87 5.12
N CYS A 47 5.50 18.16 5.42
CA CYS A 47 5.45 16.69 5.47
C CYS A 47 4.82 16.14 4.19
N ASP A 48 5.39 15.08 3.63
CA ASP A 48 4.77 14.35 2.52
C ASP A 48 3.71 13.36 3.02
N PHE A 49 2.56 13.34 2.34
CA PHE A 49 1.43 12.46 2.63
C PHE A 49 1.28 11.41 1.53
N MET A 50 1.65 10.17 1.86
CA MET A 50 1.45 9.01 1.01
C MET A 50 0.09 8.37 1.31
N ILE A 51 -0.87 8.51 0.39
CA ILE A 51 -2.22 8.00 0.53
C ILE A 51 -2.40 6.76 -0.35
N PHE A 52 -2.81 5.64 0.25
CA PHE A 52 -3.04 4.39 -0.44
C PHE A 52 -4.55 4.03 -0.45
N CYS A 53 -5.10 3.79 -1.65
CA CYS A 53 -6.45 3.30 -1.85
C CYS A 53 -6.44 1.86 -2.37
N ASP A 54 -7.39 1.06 -1.92
CA ASP A 54 -7.59 -0.31 -2.38
C ASP A 54 -7.95 -0.40 -3.87
N ILE A 55 -8.88 0.43 -4.34
CA ILE A 55 -9.43 0.37 -5.70
C ILE A 55 -9.14 1.68 -6.44
N HIS A 56 -8.32 1.59 -7.49
CA HIS A 56 -8.17 2.68 -8.45
C HIS A 56 -9.51 2.98 -9.15
N GLY A 57 -9.89 4.25 -9.23
CA GLY A 57 -11.15 4.67 -9.83
C GLY A 57 -12.39 4.46 -8.94
N GLY A 58 -12.22 3.95 -7.72
CA GLY A 58 -13.29 3.83 -6.73
C GLY A 58 -13.77 5.18 -6.19
N SER A 59 -14.90 5.20 -5.47
CA SER A 59 -15.49 6.45 -4.94
C SER A 59 -14.55 7.19 -3.98
N VAL A 60 -13.87 6.47 -3.09
CA VAL A 60 -12.86 7.04 -2.18
C VAL A 60 -11.66 7.55 -2.97
N HIS A 61 -11.07 6.73 -3.84
CA HIS A 61 -9.95 7.13 -4.69
C HIS A 61 -10.26 8.41 -5.48
N ASN A 62 -11.39 8.46 -6.17
CA ASN A 62 -11.77 9.63 -6.98
C ASN A 62 -11.95 10.90 -6.12
N GLN A 63 -12.51 10.76 -4.93
CA GLN A 63 -12.67 11.88 -4.01
C GLN A 63 -11.32 12.37 -3.46
N LEU A 64 -10.35 11.47 -3.26
CA LEU A 64 -9.00 11.79 -2.78
C LEU A 64 -8.08 12.36 -3.86
N THR A 65 -8.36 12.12 -5.15
CA THR A 65 -7.64 12.75 -6.27
C THR A 65 -7.58 14.27 -6.15
N GLU A 66 -8.64 14.90 -5.64
CA GLU A 66 -8.68 16.35 -5.41
C GLU A 66 -7.62 16.85 -4.42
N LEU A 67 -7.10 15.98 -3.54
CA LEU A 67 -6.03 16.34 -2.60
C LEU A 67 -4.65 16.43 -3.29
N CYS A 68 -4.48 15.82 -4.46
CA CYS A 68 -3.25 15.96 -5.25
C CYS A 68 -3.02 17.39 -5.79
N ARG A 69 -3.95 18.32 -5.55
CA ARG A 69 -3.71 19.76 -5.74
C ARG A 69 -2.62 20.31 -4.79
N TYR A 70 -2.39 19.63 -3.66
CA TYR A 70 -1.34 19.96 -2.71
C TYR A 70 -0.05 19.23 -3.15
N PRO A 71 1.09 19.93 -3.27
CA PRO A 71 2.31 19.36 -3.84
C PRO A 71 2.95 18.26 -2.98
N ASN A 72 2.61 18.21 -1.69
CA ASN A 72 3.07 17.23 -0.72
C ASN A 72 2.11 16.03 -0.58
N VAL A 73 1.15 15.84 -1.49
CA VAL A 73 0.19 14.73 -1.46
C VAL A 73 0.42 13.80 -2.65
N TYR A 74 0.56 12.51 -2.34
CA TYR A 74 0.75 11.45 -3.31
C TYR A 74 -0.36 10.40 -3.12
N LEU A 75 -1.04 10.04 -4.21
CA LEU A 75 -2.14 9.07 -4.19
C LEU A 75 -1.79 7.82 -5.00
N VAL A 76 -1.84 6.66 -4.35
CA VAL A 76 -1.62 5.35 -4.97
C VAL A 76 -2.93 4.55 -4.93
N GLY A 77 -3.33 4.01 -6.07
CA GLY A 77 -4.45 3.06 -6.16
C GLY A 77 -3.97 1.62 -6.32
N GLY A 78 -4.76 0.66 -5.83
CA GLY A 78 -4.39 -0.76 -5.89
C GLY A 78 -3.50 -1.22 -4.73
N MET A 79 -3.71 -0.65 -3.54
CA MET A 79 -2.90 -0.91 -2.34
C MET A 79 -2.69 -2.41 -2.08
N THR A 80 -1.45 -2.77 -1.81
CA THR A 80 -1.05 -4.08 -1.27
C THR A 80 -0.28 -3.90 0.04
N LEU A 81 -0.17 -4.97 0.84
CA LEU A 81 0.68 -4.96 2.03
C LEU A 81 2.16 -4.71 1.69
N SER A 82 2.66 -5.29 0.59
CA SER A 82 4.04 -5.12 0.15
C SER A 82 4.41 -3.65 -0.08
N MET A 83 3.52 -2.84 -0.68
CA MET A 83 3.76 -1.40 -0.85
C MET A 83 3.95 -0.69 0.49
N ILE A 84 3.13 -1.03 1.50
CA ILE A 84 3.20 -0.42 2.83
C ILE A 84 4.51 -0.80 3.53
N LEU A 85 4.90 -2.08 3.46
CA LEU A 85 6.16 -2.56 4.03
C LEU A 85 7.36 -1.87 3.36
N GLU A 86 7.34 -1.75 2.04
CA GLU A 86 8.43 -1.13 1.30
C GLU A 86 8.59 0.35 1.63
N CYS A 87 7.49 1.11 1.68
CA CYS A 87 7.54 2.53 2.03
C CYS A 87 7.98 2.76 3.49
N HIS A 88 7.63 1.86 4.41
CA HIS A 88 8.02 1.99 5.82
C HIS A 88 9.47 1.58 6.07
N LEU A 89 9.96 0.53 5.41
CA LEU A 89 11.31 0.01 5.62
C LEU A 89 12.38 0.76 4.82
N ASN A 90 12.02 1.34 3.67
CA ASN A 90 12.96 1.95 2.73
C ASN A 90 12.84 3.47 2.67
N VAL A 91 12.65 4.15 3.80
CA VAL A 91 12.83 5.60 3.88
C VAL A 91 14.33 5.89 3.72
N GLN A 92 14.74 6.19 2.49
CA GLN A 92 16.13 6.42 2.05
C GLN A 92 16.29 7.86 1.54
N ASP A 93 17.51 8.25 1.17
CA ASP A 93 17.85 9.56 0.55
C ASP A 93 17.29 9.75 -0.89
N ILE A 94 16.08 9.26 -1.16
CA ILE A 94 15.37 9.39 -2.44
C ILE A 94 14.10 10.23 -2.26
N SER A 95 13.53 10.72 -3.36
CA SER A 95 12.27 11.45 -3.31
C SER A 95 11.08 10.54 -2.97
N THR A 96 10.03 11.09 -2.35
CA THR A 96 8.78 10.37 -2.06
C THR A 96 8.16 9.76 -3.32
N MET A 97 8.22 10.46 -4.46
CA MET A 97 7.72 9.93 -5.73
C MET A 97 8.51 8.69 -6.17
N GLU A 98 9.83 8.74 -6.09
CA GLU A 98 10.69 7.60 -6.46
C GLU A 98 10.48 6.39 -5.52
N LEU A 99 10.31 6.63 -4.22
CA LEU A 99 9.96 5.59 -3.25
C LEU A 99 8.63 4.90 -3.63
N LEU A 100 7.60 5.68 -3.96
CA LEU A 100 6.30 5.15 -4.36
C LEU A 100 6.35 4.40 -5.69
N GLU A 101 7.11 4.88 -6.67
CA GLU A 101 7.31 4.19 -7.95
C GLU A 101 7.99 2.83 -7.75
N ASN A 102 9.03 2.78 -6.91
CA ASN A 102 9.70 1.54 -6.54
C ASN A 102 8.74 0.58 -5.83
N ALA A 103 8.02 1.05 -4.81
CA ALA A 103 7.05 0.24 -4.06
C ALA A 103 5.94 -0.33 -4.97
N VAL A 104 5.45 0.47 -5.92
CA VAL A 104 4.45 0.03 -6.91
C VAL A 104 5.03 -1.02 -7.86
N GLN A 105 6.27 -0.82 -8.31
CA GLN A 105 6.93 -1.77 -9.21
C GLN A 105 7.20 -3.10 -8.51
N SER A 106 7.81 -3.08 -7.32
CA SER A 106 8.04 -4.25 -6.47
C SER A 106 6.74 -5.00 -6.19
N ALA A 107 5.65 -4.29 -5.87
CA ALA A 107 4.37 -4.91 -5.64
C ALA A 107 3.85 -5.64 -6.89
N LYS A 108 3.93 -5.04 -8.08
CA LYS A 108 3.53 -5.69 -9.34
C LYS A 108 4.34 -6.96 -9.60
N ASP A 109 5.65 -6.93 -9.35
CA ASP A 109 6.54 -8.08 -9.58
C ASP A 109 6.25 -9.25 -8.63
N THR A 110 5.67 -8.97 -7.44
CA THR A 110 5.25 -10.02 -6.48
C THR A 110 3.86 -10.60 -6.75
N ILE A 111 3.03 -9.99 -7.61
CA ILE A 111 1.69 -10.50 -7.93
C ILE A 111 1.83 -11.69 -8.88
N THR A 112 1.47 -12.88 -8.40
CA THR A 112 1.57 -14.13 -9.16
C THR A 112 0.31 -14.96 -9.04
N VAL A 113 0.11 -15.88 -9.99
CA VAL A 113 -0.91 -16.93 -9.92
C VAL A 113 -0.20 -18.26 -10.02
N LEU A 114 -0.41 -19.12 -9.02
CA LEU A 114 0.04 -20.50 -9.05
C LEU A 114 -1.12 -21.41 -9.44
N SER A 115 -1.10 -21.95 -10.65
CA SER A 115 -2.07 -22.96 -11.07
C SER A 115 -1.73 -24.33 -10.46
N HIS A 116 -2.73 -25.21 -10.38
CA HIS A 116 -2.52 -26.60 -9.92
C HIS A 116 -1.40 -27.31 -10.67
N LYS A 117 -1.36 -27.17 -12.00
CA LYS A 117 -0.31 -27.77 -12.84
C LYS A 117 1.08 -27.26 -12.45
N GLN A 118 1.24 -25.94 -12.32
CA GLN A 118 2.52 -25.34 -11.91
C GLN A 118 2.91 -25.77 -10.50
N ALA A 119 1.95 -25.88 -9.58
CA ALA A 119 2.21 -26.36 -8.22
C ALA A 119 2.71 -27.80 -8.21
N VAL A 120 2.06 -28.72 -8.95
CA VAL A 120 2.48 -30.12 -9.06
C VAL A 120 3.90 -30.23 -9.63
N GLU A 121 4.19 -29.51 -10.73
CA GLU A 121 5.52 -29.50 -11.34
C GLU A 121 6.61 -28.95 -10.40
N GLN A 122 6.29 -27.95 -9.57
CA GLN A 122 7.23 -27.40 -8.58
C GLN A 122 7.47 -28.36 -7.41
N ILE A 123 6.41 -29.03 -6.93
CA ILE A 123 6.51 -30.02 -5.85
C ILE A 123 7.35 -31.22 -6.30
N GLU A 124 7.09 -31.75 -7.50
CA GLU A 124 7.83 -32.90 -8.05
C GLU A 124 9.31 -32.56 -8.26
N LYS A 125 9.63 -31.38 -8.79
CA LYS A 125 11.04 -30.92 -8.92
C LYS A 125 11.73 -30.75 -7.57
N GLY A 126 11.05 -30.17 -6.58
CA GLY A 126 11.60 -30.03 -5.22
C GLY A 126 11.89 -31.38 -4.57
N MET A 127 11.06 -32.40 -4.84
CA MET A 127 11.31 -33.77 -4.39
C MET A 127 12.47 -34.45 -5.13
N GLU A 128 12.69 -34.17 -6.41
CA GLU A 128 13.86 -34.69 -7.15
C GLU A 128 15.17 -34.07 -6.66
N ASP A 129 15.19 -32.75 -6.41
CA ASP A 129 16.34 -32.05 -5.83
C ASP A 129 16.64 -32.55 -4.40
N ASP A 130 15.61 -32.98 -3.66
CA ASP A 130 15.76 -33.54 -2.31
C ASP A 130 16.27 -34.99 -2.25
N VAL A 131 16.25 -35.72 -3.37
CA VAL A 131 16.72 -37.12 -3.43
C VAL A 131 18.18 -37.22 -3.88
N LEU A 132 18.78 -36.10 -4.31
CA LEU A 132 20.16 -36.01 -4.80
C LEU A 132 21.19 -35.70 -3.69
N TRP A 133 20.78 -35.67 -2.42
CA TRP A 133 21.64 -35.57 -1.23
C TRP A 133 21.49 -36.77 -0.29
#